data_AF-A0A1Y3B5W0-F1
#
_entry.id   AF-A0A1Y3B5W0-F1
#
_cell.length_a   1.000
_cell.length_b   1.000
_cell.length_c   1.000
_cell.angle_alpha   90.00
_cell.angle_beta   90.00
_cell.angle_gamma   90.00
#
_symmetry.space_group_name_H-M   'P 1'
#
loop_
_entity.id
_entity.type
_entity.pdbx_description
1 polymer ?
#
loop_
_entity_poly.entity_id
_entity_poly.type
_entity_poly.pdbx_seq_one_letter_code
_entity_poly.pdbx_strand_id
1 'polypeptide(L)'
;MSNNQVKLRGLYCFIALAIRQNHPNIALEILQNMNLKSMNIIIQSLRLLALARINRLNDVAEIIQFQLNKDKPNKHQIIFNDIIAEIQMIIEKSDKKELIEKINSLVKRLQESNMIETKRTLDDAIMSTIHFQRRKFRSQSTDENDDDTSEQQQRPRQQWNR
;
A
#
# COMPACT_ATOMS: atom_id res chain seq x y z
N MET A 1 7.96 14.28 0.48
CA MET A 1 7.41 12.92 0.43
C MET A 1 8.00 11.99 1.50
N SER A 2 9.11 12.32 2.20
CA SER A 2 9.73 11.39 3.17
C SER A 2 9.08 11.32 4.56
N ASN A 3 8.48 12.39 5.10
CA ASN A 3 7.84 12.33 6.42
C ASN A 3 6.65 11.36 6.49
N ASN A 4 5.91 11.21 5.38
CA ASN A 4 4.79 10.28 5.32
C ASN A 4 5.25 8.83 5.26
N GLN A 5 6.40 8.54 4.64
CA GLN A 5 6.94 7.18 4.59
C GLN A 5 7.34 6.70 5.98
N VAL A 6 7.98 7.54 6.79
CA VAL A 6 8.34 7.19 8.18
C VAL A 6 7.09 6.93 9.02
N LYS A 7 6.06 7.78 8.90
CA LYS A 7 4.77 7.59 9.59
C LYS A 7 4.10 6.28 9.18
N LEU A 8 4.03 5.99 7.89
CA LEU A 8 3.45 4.74 7.38
C LEU A 8 4.22 3.52 7.84
N ARG A 9 5.56 3.59 7.89
CA ARG A 9 6.41 2.51 8.40
C ARG A 9 6.13 2.21 9.87
N GLY A 10 6.14 3.24 10.72
CA GLY A 10 5.79 3.08 12.14
C GLY A 10 4.39 2.48 12.32
N LEU A 11 3.44 2.88 11.48
CA LEU A 11 2.08 2.35 11.52
C LEU A 11 2.00 0.87 11.08
N TYR A 12 2.72 0.47 10.04
CA TYR A 12 2.80 -0.93 9.64
C TYR A 12 3.44 -1.80 10.72
N CYS A 13 4.50 -1.32 11.37
CA CYS A 13 5.10 -2.01 12.52
C CYS A 13 4.08 -2.18 13.66
N PHE A 14 3.34 -1.11 13.98
CA PHE A 14 2.32 -1.16 15.04
C PHE A 14 1.22 -2.19 14.73
N ILE A 15 0.74 -2.23 13.48
CA ILE A 15 -0.28 -3.20 13.06
C ILE A 15 0.26 -4.63 13.11
N ALA A 16 1.47 -4.86 12.60
CA ALA A 16 2.11 -6.17 12.65
C ALA A 16 2.28 -6.65 14.10
N LEU A 17 2.70 -5.77 15.00
CA LEU A 17 2.81 -6.06 16.43
C LEU A 17 1.45 -6.38 17.06
N ALA A 18 0.41 -5.60 16.78
CA ALA A 18 -0.93 -5.83 17.30
C ALA A 18 -1.48 -7.21 16.88
N ILE A 19 -1.25 -7.63 15.63
CA ILE A 19 -1.62 -8.96 15.16
C ILE A 19 -0.84 -10.05 15.93
N ARG A 20 0.47 -9.88 16.11
CA ARG A 20 1.32 -10.84 16.83
C ARG A 20 0.97 -10.95 18.32
N GLN A 21 0.47 -9.88 18.92
CA GLN A 21 0.02 -9.85 20.32
C GLN A 21 -1.43 -10.34 20.50
N ASN A 22 -2.01 -11.05 19.53
CA ASN A 22 -3.39 -11.52 19.55
C ASN A 22 -4.46 -10.41 19.71
N HIS A 23 -4.16 -9.19 19.25
CA HIS A 23 -5.11 -8.09 19.13
C HIS A 23 -5.39 -7.68 17.67
N PRO A 24 -5.81 -8.60 16.79
CA PRO A 24 -6.08 -8.32 15.38
C PRO A 24 -7.27 -7.36 15.15
N ASN A 25 -8.19 -7.21 16.11
CA ASN A 25 -9.30 -6.26 16.02
C ASN A 25 -8.81 -4.81 15.92
N ILE A 26 -7.84 -4.44 16.77
CA ILE A 26 -7.23 -3.11 16.78
C ILE A 26 -6.52 -2.84 15.45
N ALA A 27 -5.80 -3.85 14.94
CA ALA A 27 -5.17 -3.78 13.63
C ALA A 27 -6.18 -3.47 12.52
N LEU A 28 -7.36 -4.10 12.53
CA LEU A 28 -8.41 -3.86 11.53
C LEU A 28 -9.03 -2.47 11.63
N GLU A 29 -9.31 -1.97 12.83
CA GLU A 29 -9.83 -0.60 13.01
C GLU A 29 -8.86 0.43 12.43
N ILE A 30 -7.56 0.27 12.68
CA ILE A 30 -6.54 1.16 12.14
C ILE A 30 -6.49 1.06 10.60
N LEU A 31 -6.55 -0.16 10.06
CA LEU A 31 -6.56 -0.39 8.61
C LEU A 31 -7.80 0.20 7.92
N GLN A 32 -8.96 0.21 8.58
CA GLN A 32 -10.20 0.80 8.05
C GLN A 32 -10.15 2.34 8.06
N ASN A 33 -9.57 2.93 9.11
CA ASN A 33 -9.44 4.39 9.25
C ASN A 33 -8.35 4.98 8.35
N MET A 34 -7.44 4.14 7.83
CA MET A 34 -6.44 4.60 6.87
C MET A 34 -7.07 4.85 5.50
N ASN A 35 -7.21 6.14 5.16
CA ASN A 35 -7.72 6.57 3.86
C ASN A 35 -6.63 6.47 2.77
N LEU A 36 -6.25 5.23 2.43
CA LEU A 36 -5.20 4.92 1.47
C LEU A 36 -5.78 4.79 0.07
N LYS A 37 -5.56 5.82 -0.76
CA LYS A 37 -5.95 5.83 -2.18
C LYS A 37 -5.40 4.65 -2.99
N SER A 38 -4.32 4.03 -2.52
CA SER A 38 -3.74 2.80 -3.11
C SER A 38 -3.40 1.81 -2.00
N MET A 39 -4.08 0.67 -1.96
CA MET A 39 -3.70 -0.44 -1.09
C MET A 39 -2.41 -1.08 -1.61
N ASN A 40 -1.30 -0.83 -0.93
CA ASN A 40 -0.03 -1.50 -1.19
C ASN A 40 -0.09 -2.96 -0.69
N ILE A 41 0.78 -3.81 -1.24
CA ILE A 41 0.93 -5.23 -0.87
C ILE A 41 1.00 -5.46 0.65
N ILE A 42 1.72 -4.60 1.39
CA ILE A 42 1.84 -4.66 2.86
C ILE A 42 0.48 -4.54 3.55
N ILE A 43 -0.33 -3.55 3.15
CA ILE A 43 -1.65 -3.30 3.74
C ILE A 43 -2.61 -4.45 3.46
N GLN A 44 -2.60 -4.96 2.23
CA GLN A 44 -3.44 -6.10 1.85
C GLN A 44 -3.06 -7.35 2.64
N SER A 45 -1.75 -7.62 2.75
CA SER A 45 -1.23 -8.75 3.50
C SER A 45 -1.57 -8.67 5.00
N LEU A 46 -1.37 -7.52 5.63
CA LEU A 46 -1.74 -7.28 7.02
C LEU A 46 -3.25 -7.41 7.25
N ARG A 47 -4.08 -6.92 6.32
CA ARG A 47 -5.54 -7.03 6.41
C ARG A 47 -6.00 -8.47 6.32
N LEU A 48 -5.48 -9.25 5.38
CA LEU A 48 -5.81 -10.66 5.22
C LEU A 48 -5.40 -11.46 6.46
N LEU A 49 -4.21 -11.20 6.98
CA LEU A 49 -3.72 -11.88 8.18
C LEU A 49 -4.61 -11.55 9.40
N ALA A 50 -4.96 -10.29 9.60
CA ALA A 50 -5.83 -9.88 10.70
C ALA A 50 -7.23 -10.52 10.60
N LEU A 51 -7.82 -10.57 9.40
CA LEU A 51 -9.12 -11.23 9.16
C LEU A 51 -9.05 -12.74 9.40
N ALA A 52 -7.97 -13.39 8.97
CA ALA A 52 -7.77 -14.82 9.21
C ALA A 52 -7.68 -15.12 10.71
N ARG A 53 -6.94 -14.31 11.48
CA ARG A 53 -6.79 -14.46 12.93
C ARG A 53 -8.08 -14.31 13.72
N ILE A 54 -9.08 -13.57 13.21
CA ILE A 54 -10.41 -13.45 13.83
C ILE A 54 -11.45 -14.41 13.26
N ASN A 55 -11.01 -15.45 12.55
CA ASN A 55 -11.86 -16.47 11.93
C ASN A 55 -12.90 -15.90 10.92
N ARG A 56 -12.62 -14.75 10.31
CA ARG A 56 -13.43 -14.16 9.23
C ARG A 56 -12.92 -14.61 7.86
N LEU A 57 -12.87 -15.92 7.65
CA LEU A 57 -12.32 -16.55 6.44
C LEU A 57 -13.15 -16.25 5.16
N ASN A 58 -14.45 -15.98 5.30
CA ASN A 58 -15.30 -15.57 4.18
C ASN A 58 -14.78 -14.30 3.51
N ASP A 59 -14.47 -13.29 4.32
CA ASP A 59 -13.99 -12.01 3.84
C ASP A 59 -12.58 -12.12 3.23
N VAL A 60 -11.75 -13.02 3.77
CA VAL A 60 -10.44 -13.35 3.19
C VAL A 60 -10.63 -13.87 1.77
N ALA A 61 -11.56 -14.82 1.57
CA ALA A 61 -11.85 -15.36 0.25
C ALA A 61 -12.40 -14.29 -0.71
N GLU A 62 -13.30 -13.42 -0.24
CA GLU A 62 -13.85 -12.33 -1.04
C GLU A 62 -12.78 -11.32 -1.46
N ILE A 63 -11.87 -10.94 -0.56
CA ILE A 63 -10.76 -10.03 -0.89
C ILE A 63 -9.85 -10.65 -1.94
N ILE A 64 -9.49 -11.93 -1.79
CA ILE A 64 -8.65 -12.62 -2.77
C ILE A 64 -9.35 -12.71 -4.14
N GLN A 65 -10.64 -13.08 -4.15
CA GLN A 65 -11.44 -13.12 -5.39
C GLN A 65 -11.52 -11.75 -6.06
N PHE A 66 -11.77 -10.70 -5.28
CA PHE A 66 -11.82 -9.34 -5.80
C PHE A 66 -10.49 -8.93 -6.45
N GLN A 67 -9.35 -9.28 -5.86
CA GLN A 67 -8.04 -8.93 -6.42
C GLN A 67 -7.70 -9.75 -7.67
N LEU A 68 -8.10 -11.03 -7.72
CA LEU A 68 -7.95 -11.87 -8.92
C LEU A 68 -8.79 -11.36 -10.09
N ASN A 69 -10.02 -10.92 -9.82
CA ASN A 69 -10.95 -10.41 -10.83
C ASN A 69 -10.65 -8.95 -11.21
N LYS A 70 -9.77 -8.27 -10.48
CA LYS A 70 -9.44 -6.88 -10.75
C LYS A 70 -8.57 -6.82 -12.00
N ASP A 71 -9.20 -6.49 -13.13
CA ASP A 71 -8.56 -6.40 -14.43
C ASP A 71 -7.66 -5.16 -14.47
N LYS A 72 -6.41 -5.35 -14.04
CA LYS A 72 -5.35 -4.34 -14.13
C LYS A 72 -4.38 -4.75 -15.23
N PRO A 73 -4.00 -3.81 -16.12
CA PRO A 73 -3.04 -4.10 -17.20
C PRO A 73 -1.67 -4.56 -16.66
N ASN A 74 -1.33 -4.18 -15.43
CA ASN A 74 -0.17 -4.70 -14.70
C ASN A 74 -0.63 -5.51 -13.48
N LYS A 75 -0.49 -6.83 -13.55
CA LYS A 75 -0.66 -7.74 -12.41
C LYS A 75 0.48 -7.51 -11.41
N HIS A 76 0.30 -6.54 -10.53
CA HIS A 76 1.21 -6.32 -9.40
C HIS A 76 1.02 -7.41 -8.35
N GLN A 77 2.07 -7.67 -7.58
CA GLN A 77 2.01 -8.59 -6.45
C GLN A 77 1.03 -8.08 -5.39
N ILE A 78 0.19 -9.00 -4.89
CA ILE A 78 -0.94 -8.69 -4.00
C ILE A 78 -0.66 -9.17 -2.58
N ILE A 79 0.03 -10.30 -2.42
CA ILE A 79 0.26 -10.94 -1.12
C ILE A 79 1.69 -11.52 -1.06
N PHE A 80 2.29 -11.51 0.13
CA PHE A 80 3.56 -12.18 0.40
C PHE A 80 3.39 -13.68 0.70
N ASN A 81 4.35 -14.50 0.31
CA ASN A 81 4.28 -15.95 0.46
C ASN A 81 4.19 -16.43 1.92
N ASP A 82 4.89 -15.75 2.84
CA ASP A 82 4.84 -16.01 4.29
C ASP A 82 3.43 -15.88 4.86
N ILE A 83 2.68 -14.88 4.40
CA ILE A 83 1.30 -14.64 4.85
C ILE A 83 0.34 -15.68 4.31
N ILE A 84 0.56 -16.19 3.09
CA ILE A 84 -0.23 -17.28 2.54
C ILE A 84 -0.04 -18.55 3.39
N ALA A 85 1.20 -18.88 3.73
CA ALA A 85 1.51 -20.03 4.57
C ALA A 85 0.86 -19.89 5.96
N GLU A 86 0.90 -18.69 6.55
CA GLU A 86 0.25 -18.44 7.85
C GLU A 86 -1.27 -18.56 7.78
N ILE A 87 -1.88 -18.03 6.72
CA ILE A 87 -3.32 -18.15 6.48
C ILE A 87 -3.71 -19.63 6.31
N GLN A 88 -2.94 -20.43 5.57
CA GLN A 88 -3.17 -21.87 5.43
C GLN A 88 -3.14 -22.60 6.77
N MET A 89 -2.13 -22.33 7.62
CA MET A 89 -2.07 -22.91 8.96
C MET A 89 -3.26 -22.53 9.84
N ILE A 90 -3.79 -21.31 9.71
CA ILE A 90 -4.97 -20.86 10.47
C ILE A 90 -6.23 -21.56 9.95
N ILE A 91 -6.33 -21.75 8.63
CA ILE A 91 -7.47 -22.40 7.98
C ILE A 91 -7.53 -23.89 8.30
N GLU A 92 -6.39 -24.58 8.33
CA GLU A 92 -6.32 -26.01 8.71
C GLU A 92 -6.81 -26.27 10.14
N LYS A 93 -6.67 -25.28 11.03
CA LYS A 93 -7.20 -25.32 12.39
C LYS A 93 -8.69 -25.00 12.50
N SER A 94 -9.33 -24.60 11.40
CA SER A 94 -10.75 -24.25 11.36
C SER A 94 -11.58 -25.43 10.85
N ASP A 95 -12.71 -25.71 11.48
CA ASP A 95 -13.58 -26.86 11.16
C ASP A 95 -14.37 -26.72 9.83
N LYS A 96 -14.24 -25.58 9.16
CA LYS A 96 -15.06 -25.22 7.99
C LYS A 96 -14.48 -25.73 6.66
N LYS A 97 -14.58 -27.03 6.41
CA LYS A 97 -14.00 -27.73 5.22
C LYS A 97 -14.28 -27.05 3.87
N GLU A 98 -15.51 -26.59 3.62
CA GLU A 98 -15.87 -25.92 2.36
C GLU A 98 -15.04 -24.64 2.11
N LEU A 99 -14.75 -23.89 3.17
CA LEU A 99 -13.94 -22.66 3.09
C LEU A 99 -12.47 -22.97 2.88
N ILE A 100 -11.97 -24.08 3.43
CA ILE A 100 -10.61 -24.55 3.21
C ILE A 100 -10.38 -24.81 1.72
N GLU A 101 -11.26 -25.59 1.10
CA GLU A 101 -11.16 -25.90 -0.33
C GLU A 101 -11.26 -24.66 -1.20
N LYS A 102 -12.22 -23.77 -0.89
CA LYS A 102 -12.39 -22.50 -1.61
C LYS A 102 -11.12 -21.65 -1.53
N ILE A 103 -10.55 -21.44 -0.35
CA ILE A 103 -9.35 -20.61 -0.20
C ILE A 103 -8.14 -21.29 -0.86
N ASN A 104 -7.99 -22.61 -0.73
CA ASN A 104 -6.92 -23.34 -1.40
C ASN A 104 -6.99 -23.23 -2.93
N SER A 105 -8.19 -23.30 -3.50
CA SER A 105 -8.39 -23.08 -4.94
C SER A 105 -7.99 -21.67 -5.37
N LEU A 106 -8.26 -20.66 -4.52
CA LEU A 106 -7.89 -19.27 -4.79
C LEU A 106 -6.39 -19.04 -4.66
N VAL A 107 -5.73 -19.67 -3.68
CA VAL A 107 -4.27 -19.61 -3.52
C VAL A 107 -3.58 -20.22 -4.74
N LYS A 108 -4.07 -21.35 -5.28
CA LYS A 108 -3.55 -21.92 -6.52
C LYS A 108 -3.66 -20.95 -7.70
N ARG A 109 -4.81 -20.29 -7.86
CA ARG A 109 -5.00 -19.26 -8.91
C ARG A 109 -4.07 -18.06 -8.71
N LEU A 110 -3.78 -17.67 -7.47
CA LEU A 110 -2.80 -16.62 -7.17
C LEU A 110 -1.37 -17.02 -7.56
N GLN A 111 -1.02 -18.30 -7.33
CA GLN A 111 0.27 -18.86 -7.76
C GLN A 111 0.39 -18.87 -9.28
N GLU A 112 -0.63 -19.37 -9.99
CA GLU A 112 -0.67 -19.42 -11.46
C GLU A 112 -0.59 -18.03 -12.11
N SER A 113 -1.14 -17.02 -11.44
CA SER A 113 -1.16 -15.64 -11.93
C SER A 113 0.09 -14.82 -11.56
N ASN A 114 1.10 -15.42 -10.92
CA ASN A 114 2.33 -14.75 -10.44
C ASN A 114 2.05 -13.52 -9.56
N MET A 115 0.94 -13.52 -8.82
CA MET A 115 0.51 -12.42 -7.96
C MET A 115 1.09 -12.50 -6.54
N ILE A 116 2.01 -13.45 -6.29
CA ILE A 116 2.63 -13.70 -4.99
C ILE A 116 4.06 -13.15 -4.99
N GLU A 117 4.40 -12.36 -3.99
CA GLU A 117 5.79 -11.95 -3.76
C GLU A 117 6.52 -13.05 -3.00
N THR A 118 7.51 -13.66 -3.67
CA THR A 118 8.34 -14.74 -3.12
C THR A 118 9.73 -14.28 -2.70
N LYS A 119 10.17 -13.10 -3.16
CA LYS A 119 11.54 -12.61 -2.95
C LYS A 119 11.75 -11.95 -1.59
N ARG A 120 10.69 -11.43 -0.97
CA ARG A 120 10.74 -10.69 0.30
C ARG A 120 9.62 -11.17 1.20
N THR A 121 9.88 -11.19 2.51
CA THR A 121 8.86 -11.42 3.53
C THR A 121 8.13 -10.12 3.86
N LEU A 122 6.98 -10.22 4.53
CA LEU A 122 6.28 -9.07 5.07
C LEU A 122 7.17 -8.27 6.04
N ASP A 123 7.89 -8.96 6.93
CA ASP A 123 8.77 -8.34 7.91
C ASP A 123 9.94 -7.61 7.22
N ASP A 124 10.58 -8.23 6.22
CA ASP A 124 11.62 -7.55 5.41
C ASP A 124 11.05 -6.33 4.69
N ALA A 125 9.84 -6.46 4.13
CA ALA A 125 9.19 -5.37 3.45
C ALA A 125 8.93 -4.19 4.41
N ILE A 126 8.48 -4.45 5.64
CA ILE A 126 8.23 -3.45 6.68
C ILE A 126 9.53 -2.82 7.17
N MET A 127 10.57 -3.63 7.44
CA MET A 127 11.83 -3.21 8.06
C MET A 127 12.88 -2.68 7.06
N SER A 128 12.62 -2.76 5.77
CA SER A 128 13.53 -2.25 4.74
C SER A 128 13.90 -0.77 4.92
N THR A 129 15.15 -0.46 4.59
CA THR A 129 15.75 0.87 4.74
C THR A 129 14.93 1.95 4.04
N ILE A 130 14.65 3.05 4.75
CA ILE A 130 13.92 4.19 4.21
C ILE A 130 14.91 5.07 3.43
N HIS A 131 14.85 5.02 2.10
CA HIS A 131 15.66 5.88 1.25
C HIS A 131 15.07 7.30 1.19
N PHE A 132 15.73 8.24 1.85
CA PHE A 132 15.38 9.66 1.77
C PHE A 132 15.85 10.22 0.42
N GLN A 133 14.93 10.36 -0.53
CA GLN A 133 15.20 11.20 -1.70
C GLN A 133 15.24 12.66 -1.24
N ARG A 134 16.46 13.17 -1.01
CA ARG A 134 16.71 14.60 -0.80
C ARG A 134 16.19 15.30 -2.06
N ARG A 135 15.09 16.05 -1.95
CA ARG A 135 14.63 16.90 -3.06
C ARG A 135 15.82 17.79 -3.42
N LYS A 136 16.34 17.65 -4.64
CA LYS A 136 17.31 18.63 -5.16
C LYS A 136 16.59 19.97 -5.08
N PHE A 137 17.10 20.85 -4.21
CA PHE A 137 16.71 22.25 -4.23
C PHE A 137 17.02 22.71 -5.65
N ARG A 138 15.98 23.01 -6.44
CA ARG A 138 16.17 23.62 -7.75
C ARG A 138 16.62 25.03 -7.44
N SER A 139 17.92 25.24 -7.38
CA SER A 139 18.51 26.58 -7.42
C SER A 139 17.98 27.22 -8.69
N GLN A 140 17.04 28.14 -8.56
CA GLN A 140 16.83 29.15 -9.58
C GLN A 140 18.10 29.99 -9.56
N SER A 141 19.09 29.59 -10.36
CA SER A 141 19.99 30.55 -10.95
C SER A 141 19.12 31.41 -11.86
N THR A 142 18.76 32.59 -11.35
CA THR A 142 18.50 33.77 -12.17
C THR A 142 19.77 34.00 -12.98
N ASP A 143 19.82 33.46 -14.20
CA ASP A 143 20.71 33.99 -15.24
C ASP A 143 20.12 35.34 -15.65
N GLU A 144 20.64 36.40 -15.03
CA GLU A 144 20.76 37.71 -15.65
C GLU A 144 21.56 37.50 -16.94
N ASN A 145 20.87 37.41 -18.07
CA ASN A 145 21.45 37.77 -19.35
C ASN A 145 20.71 39.03 -19.81
N ASP A 146 21.39 40.16 -19.59
CA ASP A 146 21.25 41.36 -20.40
C ASP A 146 21.31 40.95 -21.88
N ASP A 147 20.22 41.18 -22.61
CA ASP A 147 20.35 41.48 -24.03
C ASP A 147 19.33 42.55 -24.43
N ASP A 148 19.87 43.51 -25.15
CA ASP A 148 19.40 44.84 -25.41
C ASP A 148 18.55 44.80 -26.68
N THR A 149 17.21 44.91 -26.57
CA THR A 149 16.41 45.33 -27.74
C THR A 149 15.11 46.03 -27.33
N SER A 150 15.15 47.34 -27.51
CA SER A 150 14.03 48.27 -27.55
C SER A 150 12.88 47.83 -28.47
N GLU A 151 11.64 47.81 -27.98
CA GLU A 151 10.48 48.35 -28.71
C GLU A 151 9.23 48.54 -27.83
N GLN A 152 8.88 49.81 -27.69
CA GLN A 152 7.58 50.44 -27.42
C GLN A 152 6.35 49.54 -27.21
N GLN A 153 5.75 49.63 -26.02
CA GLN A 153 4.30 49.83 -25.90
C GLN A 153 3.92 50.51 -24.57
N GLN A 154 3.75 51.83 -24.66
CA GLN A 154 3.17 52.66 -23.60
C GLN A 154 1.72 52.23 -23.36
N ARG A 155 1.42 51.68 -22.17
CA ARG A 155 0.04 51.56 -21.69
C ARG A 155 -0.37 52.88 -21.02
N PRO A 156 -1.46 53.53 -21.44
CA PRO A 156 -1.90 54.77 -20.80
C PRO A 156 -2.40 54.48 -19.38
N ARG A 157 -1.85 55.23 -18.42
CA ARG A 157 -2.31 55.24 -17.02
C ARG A 157 -3.73 55.80 -16.98
N GLN A 158 -4.71 54.98 -16.58
CA GLN A 158 -6.02 55.52 -16.21
C GLN A 158 -5.87 56.34 -14.93
N GLN A 159 -6.05 57.64 -15.04
CA GLN A 159 -6.24 58.53 -13.90
C GLN A 159 -7.60 58.24 -13.28
N TRP A 160 -7.60 57.92 -11.98
CA TRP A 160 -8.79 57.99 -11.14
C TRP A 160 -9.16 59.46 -10.92
N ASN A 161 -10.35 59.88 -11.35
CA ASN A 161 -10.94 61.14 -10.90
C ASN A 161 -11.88 60.88 -9.72
N ARG A 162 -11.74 61.74 -8.71
CA ARG A 162 -12.68 61.95 -7.59
C ARG A 162 -13.99 62.54 -8.08
#